data_AF-A0A7X5ED24-F1
#
_entry.id   AF-A0A7X5ED24-F1
#
_cell.length_a   1.000
_cell.length_b   1.000
_cell.length_c   1.000
_cell.angle_alpha   90.00
_cell.angle_beta   90.00
_cell.angle_gamma   90.00
#
_symmetry.space_group_name_H-M   'P 1'
#
loop_
_entity.id
_entity.type
_entity.pdbx_description
1 polymer ?
#
loop_
_entity_poly.entity_id
_entity_poly.type
_entity_poly.pdbx_seq_one_letter_code
_entity_poly.pdbx_strand_id
1 'polypeptide(L)' 'MKEILALLASHGYKKNSPSVQKANYMVRLYLKVGFEIVRKKEKKYNMIFTF' A
#
# COMPACT_ATOMS: atom_id res chain seq x y z
N MET A 1 -3.17 8.92 -5.59
CA MET A 1 -2.33 7.74 -5.23
C MET A 1 -1.23 7.49 -6.25
N LYS A 2 -1.51 7.40 -7.55
CA LYS A 2 -0.44 7.21 -8.57
C LYS A 2 0.61 8.32 -8.55
N GLU A 3 0.20 9.58 -8.37
CA GLU A 3 1.13 10.72 -8.29
C GLU A 3 2.07 10.64 -7.08
N ILE A 4 1.54 10.29 -5.90
CA ILE A 4 2.41 10.14 -4.71
C ILE A 4 3.36 8.94 -4.85
N LEU A 5 2.94 7.88 -5.55
CA LEU A 5 3.82 6.76 -5.86
C LEU A 5 4.91 7.17 -6.87
N ALA A 6 4.56 7.92 -7.92
CA ALA A 6 5.53 8.44 -8.88
C ALA A 6 6.55 9.36 -8.21
N LEU A 7 6.09 10.22 -7.29
CA LEU A 7 6.96 11.09 -6.50
C LEU A 7 7.91 10.27 -5.61
N LEU A 8 7.41 9.23 -4.93
CA LEU A 8 8.27 8.36 -4.12
C LEU A 8 9.28 7.60 -4.99
N ALA A 9 8.87 7.08 -6.14
CA ALA A 9 9.80 6.44 -7.08
C ALA A 9 10.89 7.42 -7.56
N SER A 10 10.53 8.66 -7.90
CA SER A 10 11.49 9.68 -8.37
C SER A 10 12.51 10.09 -7.30
N HIS A 11 12.19 9.91 -6.02
CA HIS A 11 13.09 10.13 -4.89
C HIS A 11 13.91 8.89 -4.50
N GLY A 12 13.84 7.81 -5.29
CA GLY A 12 14.64 6.60 -5.08
C GLY A 12 14.11 5.66 -4.00
N TYR A 13 12.85 5.82 -3.56
CA TYR A 13 12.23 4.84 -2.68
C TYR A 13 12.03 3.51 -3.42
N LYS A 14 12.37 2.40 -2.76
CA LYS A 14 12.25 1.05 -3.34
C LYS A 14 10.93 0.37 -3.04
N LYS A 15 10.27 0.77 -1.94
CA LYS A 15 9.00 0.19 -1.49
C LYS A 15 8.24 1.14 -0.59
N ASN A 16 6.93 0.97 -0.53
CA ASN A 16 6.03 1.61 0.43
C ASN A 16 5.23 0.53 1.17
N SER A 17 5.16 0.60 2.50
CA SER A 17 4.53 -0.44 3.32
C SER A 17 3.54 0.10 4.35
N PRO A 18 2.28 0.38 3.97
CA PRO A 18 1.28 0.89 4.89
C PRO A 18 0.60 -0.21 5.71
N SER A 19 0.09 0.17 6.88
CA SER A 19 -0.81 -0.65 7.70
C SER A 19 -2.24 -0.11 7.62
N VAL A 20 -3.15 -0.87 7.01
CA VAL A 20 -4.52 -0.44 6.71
C VAL A 20 -5.51 -1.25 7.53
N GLN A 21 -6.51 -0.61 8.15
CA GLN A 21 -7.59 -1.36 8.83
C GLN A 21 -8.41 -2.17 7.82
N LYS A 22 -8.77 -3.41 8.15
CA LYS A 22 -9.54 -4.29 7.25
C LYS A 22 -10.89 -3.70 6.86
N ALA A 23 -11.53 -2.99 7.79
CA ALA A 23 -12.81 -2.33 7.58
C ALA A 23 -12.71 -1.04 6.75
N ASN A 24 -11.50 -0.56 6.45
CA ASN A 24 -11.32 0.68 5.70
C ASN A 24 -11.51 0.43 4.20
N TYR A 25 -12.38 1.23 3.57
CA TYR A 25 -12.63 1.21 2.11
C TYR A 25 -11.33 1.29 1.28
N MET A 26 -10.30 1.97 1.79
CA MET A 26 -9.03 2.17 1.11
C MET A 26 -8.29 0.87 0.81
N VAL A 27 -8.56 -0.25 1.52
CA VAL A 27 -7.98 -1.56 1.19
C VAL A 27 -8.20 -1.91 -0.28
N ARG A 28 -9.41 -1.66 -0.80
CA ARG A 28 -9.73 -1.89 -2.22
C ARG A 28 -8.98 -0.97 -3.15
N LEU A 29 -8.76 0.28 -2.75
CA LEU A 29 -7.97 1.24 -3.53
C LEU A 29 -6.50 0.82 -3.61
N TYR A 30 -5.90 0.43 -2.48
CA TYR A 30 -4.52 -0.07 -2.43
C TYR A 30 -4.34 -1.30 -3.33
N LEU A 31 -5.25 -2.27 -3.26
CA LEU A 31 -5.24 -3.45 -4.14
C LEU A 31 -5.35 -3.06 -5.62
N LYS A 32 -6.27 -2.16 -5.98
CA LYS A 32 -6.43 -1.68 -7.38
C LYS A 32 -5.20 -0.96 -7.92
N VAL A 33 -4.41 -0.34 -7.04
CA VAL A 33 -3.18 0.38 -7.40
C VAL A 33 -1.98 -0.57 -7.51
N GLY A 34 -2.08 -1.80 -7.02
CA GLY A 34 -1.03 -2.82 -7.10
C GLY A 34 -0.32 -3.11 -5.77
N PHE A 35 -0.87 -2.68 -4.64
CA PHE A 35 -0.35 -3.10 -3.34
C PHE A 35 -0.75 -4.53 -3.03
N GLU A 36 0.16 -5.28 -2.41
CA GLU A 36 -0.05 -6.67 -2.00
C GLU A 36 -0.20 -6.77 -0.48
N ILE A 37 -1.01 -7.70 0.02
CA ILE A 37 -1.15 -7.96 1.45
C ILE A 37 -0.07 -8.96 1.89
N VAL A 38 0.95 -8.48 2.62
CA VAL A 38 2.04 -9.34 3.13
C VAL A 38 1.76 -9.91 4.51
N ARG A 39 0.87 -9.27 5.30
CA ARG A 39 0.49 -9.78 6.62
C ARG A 39 -0.95 -9.42 6.96
N LYS A 40 -1.70 -10.40 7.49
CA LYS A 40 -3.04 -10.21 8.04
C LYS A 40 -2.96 -10.25 9.57
N LYS A 41 -3.34 -9.17 10.24
CA LYS A 41 -3.59 -9.13 11.70
C LYS A 41 -5.09 -9.15 11.95
N GLU A 42 -5.53 -9.17 13.20
CA GLU A 42 -6.96 -9.21 13.54
C GLU A 42 -7.74 -8.06 12.88
N LYS A 43 -7.31 -6.81 13.09
CA LYS A 43 -8.00 -5.60 12.60
C LYS A 43 -7.32 -4.89 11.42
N LYS A 44 -6.09 -5.27 11.04
CA LYS A 44 -5.29 -4.57 10.03
C LYS A 44 -4.63 -5.52 9.01
N TYR A 45 -4.39 -5.01 7.82
CA TYR A 45 -3.48 -5.56 6.82
C TYR A 45 -2.17 -4.76 6.82
N ASN A 46 -1.04 -5.43 6.79
CA ASN A 46 0.21 -4.82 6.34
C ASN A 46 0.31 -5.08 4.85
N MET A 47 0.47 -4.02 4.07
CA MET A 47 0.55 -4.08 2.62
C MET A 47 1.91 -3.62 2.14
N ILE A 48 2.28 -3.96 0.90
CA ILE A 48 3.51 -3.50 0.26
C ILE A 48 3.24 -3.10 -1.19
N PHE A 49 3.89 -2.04 -1.64
CA PHE A 49 4.03 -1.68 -3.05
C PHE A 49 5.52 -1.55 -3.35
N THR A 50 5.96 -2.16 -4.44
CA THR A 50 7.34 -2.09 -4.93
C THR A 50 7.35 -1.22 -6.18
N PHE A 51 8.25 -0.24 -6.24
CA PHE A 51 8.36 0.71 -7.36
C PHE A 51 9.12 0.12 -8.54
#